data_AF-A0A920LG22-F1
#
_entry.id   AF-A0A920LG22-F1
#
_cell.length_a   1.000
_cell.length_b   1.000
_cell.length_c   1.000
_cell.angle_alpha   90.00
_cell.angle_beta   90.00
_cell.angle_gamma   90.00
#
_symmetry.space_group_name_H-M   'P 1'
#
loop_
_entity.id
_entity.type
_entity.pdbx_description
1 polymer ?
#
loop_
_entity_poly.entity_id
_entity_poly.type
_entity_poly.pdbx_seq_one_letter_code
_entity_poly.pdbx_strand_id
1 'polypeptide(L)'
;MPNFAIGNVLGSNIANIGLVLGIITIIYPISLKQRFYKTDFPLLMMSTVLFYYVIYTKSQISRIEGLILVIANNINIILFIFLSKK
;
A
#
# COMPACT_ATOMS: atom_id res chain seq x y z
N MET A 1 -21.62 9.91 -11.01
CA MET A 1 -20.28 10.55 -10.97
C MET A 1 -19.33 9.72 -10.08
N PRO A 2 -18.97 8.50 -10.47
CA PRO A 2 -18.10 7.62 -9.68
C PRO A 2 -16.67 8.16 -9.47
N ASN A 3 -16.18 9.01 -10.38
CA ASN A 3 -14.82 9.58 -10.31
C ASN A 3 -14.61 10.48 -9.09
N PHE A 4 -15.66 11.15 -8.59
CA PHE A 4 -15.54 12.06 -7.44
C PHE A 4 -15.43 11.30 -6.12
N ALA A 5 -16.11 10.14 -5.99
CA ALA A 5 -16.03 9.30 -4.81
C ALA A 5 -14.64 8.65 -4.66
N ILE A 6 -14.06 8.16 -5.75
CA ILE A 6 -12.69 7.60 -5.77
C ILE A 6 -11.66 8.70 -5.46
N GLY A 7 -11.83 9.90 -6.04
CA GLY A 7 -10.99 11.05 -5.76
C GLY A 7 -11.03 11.48 -4.29
N ASN A 8 -12.21 11.45 -3.66
CA ASN A 8 -12.37 11.78 -2.24
C ASN A 8 -11.72 10.73 -1.33
N VAL A 9 -11.91 9.43 -1.61
CA VAL A 9 -11.31 8.34 -0.81
C VAL A 9 -9.78 8.32 -0.94
N LEU A 10 -9.25 8.50 -2.16
CA LEU A 10 -7.81 8.60 -2.38
C LEU A 10 -7.24 9.86 -1.71
N GLY A 11 -7.89 11.01 -1.94
CA GLY A 11 -7.47 12.30 -1.40
C GLY A 11 -7.47 12.33 0.13
N SER A 12 -8.53 11.83 0.77
CA SER A 12 -8.61 11.77 2.23
C SER A 12 -7.52 10.88 2.81
N ASN A 13 -7.22 9.74 2.20
CA ASN A 13 -6.19 8.83 2.69
C ASN A 13 -4.77 9.40 2.52
N ILE A 14 -4.48 10.03 1.38
CA ILE A 14 -3.19 10.70 1.14
C ILE A 14 -3.02 11.86 2.13
N ALA A 15 -4.05 12.69 2.30
CA ALA A 15 -4.01 13.81 3.23
C ALA A 15 -3.84 13.33 4.68
N ASN A 16 -4.55 12.27 5.10
CA ASN A 16 -4.47 11.75 6.45
C ASN A 16 -3.08 11.17 6.75
N ILE A 17 -2.52 10.35 5.85
CA ILE A 17 -1.15 9.82 6.00
C ILE A 17 -0.12 10.94 5.95
N GLY A 18 -0.23 11.86 4.99
CA GLY A 18 0.72 12.96 4.81
C GLY A 18 0.73 13.93 6.00
N LEU A 19 -0.44 14.35 6.47
CA LEU A 19 -0.56 15.23 7.64
C LEU A 19 -0.08 14.53 8.91
N VAL A 20 -0.52 13.29 9.16
CA VAL A 20 -0.11 12.56 10.37
C VAL A 20 1.39 12.28 10.35
N LEU A 21 1.95 11.72 9.28
CA LEU A 21 3.38 11.47 9.19
C LEU A 21 4.19 12.76 9.19
N GLY A 22 3.75 13.81 8.51
CA GLY A 22 4.44 15.10 8.45
C GLY A 22 4.49 15.80 9.80
N ILE A 23 3.39 15.80 10.56
CA ILE A 23 3.38 16.37 11.91
C ILE A 23 4.25 15.51 12.85
N ILE A 24 4.14 14.17 12.76
CA ILE A 24 4.92 13.27 13.60
C ILE A 24 6.42 13.44 13.34
N THR A 25 6.89 13.55 12.10
CA THR A 25 8.33 13.68 11.80
C THR A 25 8.93 15.00 12.30
N ILE A 26 8.15 16.08 12.38
CA ILE A 26 8.57 17.35 12.97
C ILE A 26 8.76 17.23 14.49
N ILE A 27 7.85 16.53 15.17
CA ILE A 27 7.87 16.38 16.65
C ILE A 27 8.81 15.27 17.09
N TYR A 28 8.77 14.13 16.41
CA TYR A 28 9.54 12.92 16.68
C TYR A 28 10.19 12.44 15.37
N PRO A 29 11.49 12.70 15.15
CA PRO A 29 12.14 12.31 13.91
C PRO A 29 12.10 10.79 13.75
N ILE A 30 11.31 10.33 12.78
CA ILE A 30 11.15 8.92 12.47
C ILE A 30 12.45 8.42 11.82
N SER A 31 13.28 7.72 12.59
CA SER A 31 14.45 7.02 12.05
C SER A 31 14.02 5.76 11.31
N LEU A 32 13.92 5.85 9.99
CA LEU A 32 13.71 4.68 9.14
C LEU A 32 14.97 3.80 9.19
N LYS A 33 14.84 2.59 9.74
CA LYS A 33 15.94 1.61 9.75
C LYS A 33 16.24 1.18 8.31
N GLN A 34 17.49 0.83 8.00
CA GLN A 34 17.87 0.33 6.65
C GLN A 34 17.02 -0.85 6.17
N ARG A 35 16.49 -1.65 7.10
CA ARG A 35 15.54 -2.73 6.83
C ARG A 35 14.24 -2.25 6.15
N PHE A 36 13.78 -1.05 6.47
CA PHE A 36 12.62 -0.45 5.83
C PHE A 36 12.84 -0.30 4.32
N TYR A 37 14.00 0.21 3.92
CA TYR A 37 14.30 0.43 2.50
C TYR A 37 14.57 -0.87 1.73
N LYS A 38 15.11 -1.90 2.39
CA LYS A 38 15.46 -3.17 1.73
C LYS A 38 14.31 -4.17 1.65
N THR A 39 13.40 -4.13 2.62
CA THR A 39 12.38 -5.17 2.78
C THR A 39 10.98 -4.58 2.80
N ASP A 40 10.72 -3.62 3.68
CA ASP A 40 9.36 -3.11 3.90
C ASP A 40 8.87 -2.33 2.66
N PHE A 41 9.70 -1.42 2.15
CA PHE A 41 9.37 -0.52 1.05
C PHE A 41 9.20 -1.25 -0.31
N PRO A 42 10.08 -2.17 -0.73
CA PRO A 42 9.90 -2.92 -1.97
C PRO A 42 8.65 -3.82 -1.95
N LEU A 43 8.34 -4.47 -0.82
CA LEU A 43 7.13 -5.29 -0.69
C LEU A 43 5.85 -4.44 -0.75
N LEU A 44 5.85 -3.28 -0.11
CA LEU A 44 4.76 -2.29 -0.19
C LEU A 44 4.56 -1.79 -1.63
N MET A 45 5.65 -1.46 -2.33
CA MET A 45 5.58 -1.08 -3.74
C MET A 45 5.05 -2.21 -4.62
N MET A 46 5.49 -3.45 -4.40
CA MET A 46 5.02 -4.60 -5.18
C MET A 46 3.50 -4.78 -5.07
N SER A 47 2.94 -4.69 -3.86
CA SER A 47 1.48 -4.76 -3.64
C SER A 47 0.74 -3.61 -4.33
N THR A 48 1.28 -2.39 -4.24
CA THR A 48 0.69 -1.19 -4.86
C THR A 48 0.66 -1.29 -6.40
N VAL A 49 1.74 -1.78 -7.01
CA VAL A 49 1.84 -1.97 -8.46
C VAL A 49 0.89 -3.06 -8.94
N LEU A 50 0.78 -4.17 -8.20
CA LEU A 50 -0.18 -5.24 -8.48
C LEU A 50 -1.62 -4.72 -8.47
N PHE A 51 -1.96 -3.93 -7.46
CA PHE A 51 -3.27 -3.30 -7.34
C PHE A 51 -3.55 -2.31 -8.48
N TYR A 52 -2.57 -1.46 -8.81
CA TYR A 52 -2.67 -0.53 -9.93
C TYR A 52 -2.88 -1.24 -11.27
N TYR A 53 -2.15 -2.33 -11.52
CA TYR A 53 -2.27 -3.12 -12.74
C TYR A 53 -3.67 -3.74 -12.90
N VAL A 54 -4.26 -4.24 -11.81
CA VAL A 54 -5.62 -4.80 -11.82
C VAL A 54 -6.66 -3.71 -12.15
N ILE A 55 -6.53 -2.52 -11.56
CA ILE A 55 -7.44 -1.39 -11.83
C ILE A 55 -7.28 -0.85 -13.25
N TYR A 56 -6.05 -0.77 -13.75
CA TYR A 56 -5.78 -0.24 -15.09
C TYR A 56 -6.33 -1.15 -16.20
N THR A 57 -6.33 -2.47 -15.97
CA THR A 57 -6.73 -3.44 -17.00
C THR A 57 -8.25 -3.48 -17.20
N LYS A 58 -9.05 -3.26 -16.14
CA LYS A 58 -10.52 -3.18 -16.23
C LYS A 58 -11.07 -2.15 -15.25
N SER A 59 -11.93 -1.26 -15.74
CA SER A 59 -12.62 -0.23 -14.95
C SER A 59 -13.58 -0.79 -13.87
N GLN A 60 -13.65 -2.11 -13.69
CA GLN A 60 -14.42 -2.79 -12.65
C GLN A 60 -13.64 -4.00 -12.12
N ILE A 61 -13.51 -4.09 -10.80
CA ILE A 61 -12.87 -5.22 -10.11
C ILE A 61 -13.89 -6.36 -10.02
N SER A 62 -13.63 -7.47 -10.72
CA SER A 62 -14.42 -8.70 -10.58
C SER A 62 -14.10 -9.43 -9.27
N ARG A 63 -15.02 -10.28 -8.78
CA ARG A 63 -14.80 -11.09 -7.57
C ARG A 63 -13.53 -11.94 -7.64
N ILE A 64 -13.17 -12.40 -8.84
CA ILE A 64 -11.98 -13.23 -9.08
C ILE A 64 -10.70 -12.38 -8.93
N GLU A 65 -10.68 -11.19 -9.52
CA GLU A 65 -9.54 -10.26 -9.39
C GLU A 65 -9.35 -9.80 -7.94
N GLY A 66 -10.45 -9.53 -7.22
CA GLY A 66 -10.41 -9.25 -5.79
C GLY A 66 -9.83 -10.40 -4.97
N LEU A 67 -10.21 -11.64 -5.28
CA LEU A 67 -9.70 -12.84 -4.60
C LEU A 67 -8.20 -13.05 -4.88
N ILE A 68 -7.75 -12.81 -6.12
CA ILE A 68 -6.33 -12.82 -6.49
C ILE A 68 -5.55 -11.76 -5.70
N LEU A 69 -6.08 -10.54 -5.58
CA LEU A 69 -5.45 -9.48 -4.80
C LEU A 69 -5.32 -9.84 -3.31
N VAL A 70 -6.37 -10.43 -2.73
CA VAL A 70 -6.33 -10.88 -1.33
C VAL A 70 -5.25 -11.95 -1.15
N ILE A 71 -5.20 -12.96 -2.02
CA ILE A 71 -4.18 -14.02 -1.93
C ILE A 71 -2.79 -13.44 -2.11
N ALA A 72 -2.56 -12.60 -3.13
CA ALA A 72 -1.28 -11.98 -3.39
C ALA A 72 -0.80 -11.12 -2.21
N ASN A 73 -1.70 -10.36 -1.58
CA ASN A 73 -1.36 -9.53 -0.43
C ASN A 73 -1.04 -10.38 0.81
N ASN A 74 -1.78 -11.47 1.04
CA ASN A 74 -1.48 -12.42 2.12
C ASN A 74 -0.11 -13.09 1.91
N ILE A 75 0.23 -13.49 0.68
CA ILE A 75 1.55 -14.02 0.34
C ILE A 75 2.64 -12.99 0.63
N ASN A 76 2.43 -11.72 0.24
CA ASN A 76 3.37 -10.64 0.52
C ASN A 76 3.61 -10.46 2.02
N ILE A 77 2.55 -10.52 2.84
CA ILE A 77 2.65 -10.44 4.31
C ILE A 77 3.41 -11.64 4.89
N ILE A 78 3.15 -12.85 4.39
CA ILE A 78 3.88 -14.06 4.84
C ILE A 78 5.36 -13.96 4.47
N LEU A 79 5.66 -13.52 3.24
CA LEU A 79 7.03 -13.28 2.77
C LEU A 79 7.72 -12.22 3.62
N PHE A 80 7.02 -11.14 3.95
CA PHE A 80 7.50 -10.10 4.86
C PHE A 80 7.86 -10.69 6.22
N ILE A 81 6.98 -11.49 6.84
CA ILE A 81 7.23 -12.12 8.14
C ILE A 81 8.45 -13.06 8.08
N PHE A 82 8.59 -13.84 7.00
CA PHE A 82 9.72 -14.76 6.84
C PHE A 82 11.05 -14.02 6.65
N LEU A 83 11.08 -13.00 5.79
CA LEU A 83 12.25 -12.13 5.61
C LEU A 83 12.54 -11.30 6.87
N SER A 84 11.52 -11.04 7.68
CA SER A 84 11.63 -10.31 8.94
C SER A 84 12.21 -11.16 10.07
N LYS A 85 12.05 -12.49 10.01
CA LYS A 85 12.62 -13.43 10.98
C LYS A 85 14.09 -13.78 10.71
N LYS A 86 14.66 -13.33 9.60
CA LYS A 86 16.07 -13.51 9.21
C LYS A 86 16.83 -12.20 9.43
#